data_AF-A0A482VCJ9-F1
#
_entry.id   AF-A0A482VCJ9-F1
#
_cell.length_a   1.000
_cell.length_b   1.000
_cell.length_c   1.000
_cell.angle_alpha   90.00
_cell.angle_beta   90.00
_cell.angle_gamma   90.00
#
_symmetry.space_group_name_H-M   'P 1'
#
loop_
_entity.id
_entity.type
_entity.pdbx_description
1 polymer ?
#
loop_
_entity_poly.entity_id
_entity_poly.type
_entity_poly.pdbx_seq_one_letter_code
_entity_poly.pdbx_strand_id
1 'polypeptide(L)'
;MMIAIKTYCLVKNMRKLKKLMITLNSDLFQPKNVEQRNLVQPSLNLWKTIYNFFYFMAVAAIFFWSSFPILDNSVKEHRLPFLAWYPYNFKKSPFYEVTYLYQIVSIGFLAIVNGNIDTLVAALNMYTGTQFDILCDDLRNLQSSDRDALTDMNKRLVNCIMHHREILSLSYGNTVLVQIFMYCWFGNEVEVKSNKVSYAAFESDWTSASQDVKKNLLFFIVRTQKPLKIAAMNMFHLSLENFV
;
A
#
# COMPACT_ATOMS: atom_id res chain seq x y z
N MET A 1 0.16 -8.71 -8.62
CA MET A 1 0.40 -7.41 -9.28
C MET A 1 0.40 -6.24 -8.28
N MET A 2 -0.59 -6.14 -7.38
CA MET A 2 -0.67 -5.05 -6.37
C MET A 2 0.54 -4.91 -5.46
N ILE A 3 1.01 -6.03 -4.90
CA ILE A 3 2.14 -6.04 -3.95
C ILE A 3 3.43 -5.55 -4.63
N ALA A 4 3.69 -6.01 -5.86
CA ALA A 4 4.87 -5.61 -6.62
C ALA A 4 4.87 -4.09 -6.90
N ILE A 5 3.70 -3.55 -7.24
CA ILE A 5 3.53 -2.12 -7.51
C ILE A 5 3.70 -1.29 -6.22
N LYS A 6 3.06 -1.67 -5.10
CA LYS A 6 3.27 -1.02 -3.80
C LYS A 6 4.75 -1.02 -3.41
N THR A 7 5.42 -2.18 -3.54
CA THR A 7 6.83 -2.35 -3.20
C THR A 7 7.72 -1.47 -4.06
N TYR A 8 7.48 -1.46 -5.37
CA TYR A 8 8.20 -0.61 -6.32
C TYR A 8 8.03 0.89 -5.99
N CYS A 9 6.79 1.34 -5.77
CA CYS A 9 6.48 2.72 -5.39
C CYS A 9 7.18 3.13 -4.09
N LEU A 10 7.19 2.26 -3.07
CA LEU A 10 7.88 2.49 -1.80
C LEU A 10 9.38 2.62 -2.00
N VAL A 11 10.00 1.66 -2.72
CA VAL A 11 11.44 1.62 -2.97
C VAL A 11 11.89 2.84 -3.76
N LYS A 12 11.16 3.25 -4.80
CA LYS A 12 11.52 4.44 -5.58
C LYS A 12 11.40 5.72 -4.75
N ASN A 13 10.37 5.84 -3.92
CA ASN A 13 10.17 6.99 -3.04
C ASN A 13 10.94 6.89 -1.70
N MET A 14 11.82 5.90 -1.53
CA MET A 14 12.56 5.65 -0.29
C MET A 14 13.37 6.87 0.18
N ARG A 15 13.88 7.71 -0.72
CA ARG A 15 14.57 8.96 -0.35
C ARG A 15 13.64 9.94 0.37
N LYS A 16 12.40 10.10 -0.13
CA LYS A 16 11.38 10.95 0.51
C LYS A 16 10.98 10.36 1.86
N LEU A 17 10.79 9.04 1.95
CA LEU A 17 10.47 8.36 3.20
C LEU A 17 11.59 8.50 4.26
N LYS A 18 12.86 8.37 3.86
CA LYS A 18 14.00 8.62 4.77
C LYS A 18 14.03 10.06 5.26
N LYS A 19 13.81 11.02 4.37
CA LYS A 19 13.71 12.44 4.75
C LYS A 19 12.56 12.68 5.72
N LEU A 20 11.40 12.06 5.47
CA LEU A 20 10.25 12.08 6.37
C LEU A 20 10.64 11.56 7.76
N MET A 21 11.25 10.38 7.85
CA MET A 21 11.71 9.81 9.13
C MET A 21 12.69 10.72 9.87
N ILE A 22 13.61 11.37 9.16
CA ILE A 22 14.53 12.35 9.76
C ILE A 22 13.77 13.55 10.31
N THR A 23 12.81 14.09 9.56
CA THR A 23 11.95 15.19 10.03
C THR A 23 11.13 14.78 11.27
N LEU A 24 10.54 13.58 11.27
CA LEU A 24 9.80 13.05 12.42
C LEU A 24 10.69 12.87 13.66
N ASN A 25 11.98 12.58 13.46
CA ASN A 25 12.95 12.44 14.54
C ASN A 25 13.54 13.78 15.02
N SER A 26 13.12 14.92 14.45
CA SER A 26 13.57 16.23 14.92
C SER A 26 12.93 16.61 16.26
N ASP A 27 13.64 17.42 17.05
CA ASP A 27 13.22 17.86 18.39
C ASP A 27 11.82 18.51 18.40
N LEU A 28 11.40 19.10 17.27
CA LEU A 28 10.08 19.71 17.13
C LEU A 28 8.93 18.72 17.33
N PHE A 29 9.14 17.45 16.94
CA PHE A 29 8.09 16.42 16.97
C PHE A 29 8.23 15.45 18.14
N GLN A 30 9.27 15.59 18.95
CA GLN A 30 9.50 14.70 20.09
C GLN A 30 8.69 15.17 21.32
N PRO A 31 8.06 14.25 22.07
CA PRO A 31 7.36 14.60 23.31
C PRO A 31 8.37 15.05 24.36
N LYS A 32 8.14 16.24 24.94
CA LYS A 32 9.06 16.88 25.89
C LYS A 32 8.75 16.48 27.34
N ASN A 33 7.47 16.31 27.66
CA ASN A 33 6.99 16.12 29.02
C ASN A 33 6.36 14.72 29.21
N VAL A 34 6.19 14.31 30.47
CA VAL A 34 5.56 13.02 30.82
C VAL A 34 4.11 12.97 30.32
N GLU A 35 3.36 14.07 30.45
CA GLU A 35 2.00 14.19 29.91
C GLU A 35 1.96 13.92 28.40
N GLN A 36 2.87 14.52 27.63
CA GLN A 36 2.96 14.29 26.18
C GLN A 36 3.31 12.85 25.83
N ARG A 37 4.15 12.18 26.63
CA ARG A 37 4.41 10.74 26.45
C ARG A 37 3.18 9.90 26.73
N ASN A 38 2.37 10.27 27.72
CA ASN A 38 1.10 9.62 28.01
C ASN A 38 0.06 9.83 26.90
N LEU A 39 0.11 10.96 26.16
CA LEU A 39 -0.72 11.17 24.96
C LEU A 39 -0.31 10.27 23.78
N VAL A 40 1.00 10.01 23.63
CA VAL A 40 1.53 9.17 22.54
C VAL A 40 1.26 7.68 22.75
N GLN A 41 1.29 7.23 24.01
CA GLN A 41 1.25 5.80 24.34
C GLN A 41 -0.01 5.05 23.85
N PRO A 42 -1.25 5.57 23.98
CA PRO A 42 -2.45 4.92 23.46
C PRO A 42 -2.41 4.72 21.94
N SER A 43 -1.96 5.73 21.19
CA SER A 43 -1.82 5.63 19.72
C SER A 43 -0.81 4.55 19.33
N LEU A 44 0.33 4.46 20.02
CA LEU A 44 1.32 3.41 19.79
C LEU A 44 0.76 2.01 20.11
N ASN A 45 0.01 1.87 21.21
CA ASN A 45 -0.60 0.60 21.60
C ASN A 45 -1.68 0.16 20.61
N LEU A 46 -2.49 1.11 20.12
CA LEU A 46 -3.49 0.85 19.10
C LEU A 46 -2.81 0.45 17.77
N TRP A 47 -1.74 1.14 17.37
CA TRP A 47 -0.95 0.76 16.19
C TRP A 47 -0.37 -0.66 16.31
N LYS A 48 0.24 -1.00 17.46
CA LYS A 48 0.76 -2.36 17.73
C LYS A 48 -0.34 -3.42 17.71
N THR A 49 -1.50 -3.11 18.28
CA THR A 49 -2.67 -4.00 18.26
C THR A 49 -3.13 -4.26 16.83
N ILE A 50 -3.23 -3.20 16.01
CA ILE A 50 -3.60 -3.30 14.59
C ILE A 50 -2.58 -4.15 13.82
N TYR A 51 -1.28 -3.88 13.99
CA TYR A 51 -0.21 -4.66 13.36
C TYR A 51 -0.29 -6.14 13.72
N ASN A 52 -0.38 -6.46 15.02
CA ASN A 52 -0.46 -7.83 15.49
C ASN A 52 -1.71 -8.53 14.96
N PHE A 53 -2.86 -7.86 14.97
CA PHE A 53 -4.10 -8.39 14.41
C PHE A 53 -3.94 -8.80 12.93
N PHE A 54 -3.42 -7.91 12.09
CA PHE A 54 -3.18 -8.21 10.68
C PHE A 54 -2.12 -9.30 10.48
N TYR A 55 -1.08 -9.32 11.29
CA TYR A 55 -0.05 -10.35 11.26
C TYR A 55 -0.63 -11.74 11.58
N PHE A 56 -1.37 -11.89 12.67
CA PHE A 56 -1.99 -13.17 13.05
C PHE A 56 -3.02 -13.63 12.02
N MET A 57 -3.83 -12.72 11.49
CA MET A 57 -4.77 -13.00 10.40
C MET A 57 -4.04 -13.53 9.16
N ALA A 58 -2.93 -12.91 8.76
CA ALA A 58 -2.14 -13.35 7.60
C ALA A 58 -1.52 -14.73 7.82
N VAL A 59 -0.94 -14.99 9.00
CA VAL A 59 -0.36 -16.30 9.34
C VAL A 59 -1.44 -17.38 9.34
N ALA A 60 -2.61 -17.11 9.93
CA ALA A 60 -3.74 -18.04 9.93
C ALA A 60 -4.22 -18.34 8.50
N ALA A 61 -4.38 -17.31 7.66
CA ALA A 61 -4.78 -17.47 6.27
C ALA A 61 -3.78 -18.33 5.47
N ILE A 62 -2.47 -18.09 5.63
CA ILE A 62 -1.42 -18.89 4.98
C ILE A 62 -1.45 -20.33 5.48
N PHE A 63 -1.63 -20.54 6.78
CA PHE A 63 -1.73 -21.89 7.36
C PHE A 63 -2.91 -22.65 6.76
N PHE A 64 -4.12 -22.09 6.82
CA PHE A 64 -5.31 -22.73 6.24
C PHE A 64 -5.14 -23.01 4.76
N TRP A 65 -4.64 -22.03 4.00
CA TRP A 65 -4.45 -22.18 2.56
C TRP A 65 -3.38 -23.21 2.20
N SER A 66 -2.27 -23.26 2.94
CA SER A 66 -1.22 -24.26 2.78
C SER A 66 -1.65 -25.67 3.19
N SER A 67 -2.62 -25.79 4.09
CA SER A 67 -3.15 -27.08 4.53
C SER A 67 -4.26 -27.61 3.61
N PHE A 68 -4.90 -26.76 2.81
CA PHE A 68 -6.04 -27.11 1.97
C PHE A 68 -5.76 -28.27 0.98
N PRO A 69 -4.65 -28.27 0.20
CA PRO A 69 -4.36 -29.39 -0.69
C PRO A 69 -4.12 -30.73 0.04
N ILE A 70 -3.64 -30.67 1.28
CA ILE A 70 -3.38 -31.83 2.13
C ILE A 70 -4.71 -32.40 2.64
N LEU A 71 -5.61 -31.54 3.13
CA LEU A 71 -6.91 -31.92 3.66
C LEU A 71 -7.84 -32.50 2.58
N ASP A 72 -7.78 -31.97 1.36
CA ASP A 72 -8.59 -32.43 0.22
C ASP A 72 -7.99 -33.65 -0.51
N ASN A 73 -6.94 -34.28 0.03
CA ASN A 73 -6.18 -35.38 -0.60
C ASN A 73 -5.58 -35.07 -1.99
N SER A 74 -5.71 -33.83 -2.48
CA SER A 74 -5.17 -33.32 -3.75
C SER A 74 -3.63 -33.46 -3.85
N VAL A 75 -2.92 -33.66 -2.73
CA VAL A 75 -1.48 -34.00 -2.71
C VAL A 75 -1.20 -35.30 -3.47
N LYS A 76 -2.11 -36.28 -3.48
CA LYS A 76 -1.92 -37.54 -4.23
C LYS A 76 -1.79 -37.29 -5.74
N GLU A 77 -2.40 -36.22 -6.23
CA GLU A 77 -2.31 -35.78 -7.62
C GLU A 77 -1.10 -34.86 -7.90
N HIS A 78 -0.22 -34.66 -6.90
CA HIS A 78 0.90 -33.73 -6.94
C HIS A 78 0.47 -32.30 -7.30
N ARG A 79 -0.69 -31.88 -6.78
CA ARG A 79 -1.19 -30.53 -6.98
C ARG A 79 -0.44 -29.55 -6.07
N LEU A 80 0.11 -28.49 -6.65
CA LEU A 80 0.77 -27.42 -5.90
C LEU A 80 -0.29 -26.44 -5.32
N PRO A 81 0.01 -25.74 -4.21
CA PRO A 81 -0.87 -24.73 -3.64
C PRO A 81 -1.22 -23.64 -4.67
N PHE A 82 -0.22 -23.15 -5.39
CA PHE A 82 -0.40 -22.21 -6.49
C PHE A 82 -0.11 -22.89 -7.83
N LEU A 83 -1.06 -22.74 -8.76
CA LEU A 83 -0.88 -23.25 -10.12
C LEU A 83 0.08 -22.33 -10.87
N ALA A 84 1.32 -22.80 -11.08
CA ALA A 84 2.30 -22.12 -11.91
C ALA A 84 2.96 -23.13 -12.85
N TRP A 85 3.36 -22.64 -14.03
CA TRP A 85 4.17 -23.43 -14.95
C TRP A 85 5.63 -23.34 -14.52
N TYR A 86 6.29 -24.50 -14.43
CA TYR A 86 7.70 -24.62 -14.13
C TYR A 86 8.40 -25.32 -15.30
N PRO A 87 9.64 -24.92 -15.65
CA PRO A 87 10.39 -25.52 -16.75
C PRO A 87 10.90 -26.95 -16.45
N TYR A 88 10.64 -27.48 -15.25
CA TYR A 88 11.02 -28.82 -14.80
C TYR A 88 9.79 -29.61 -14.34
N ASN A 89 9.90 -30.95 -14.30
CA ASN A 89 8.82 -31.80 -13.83
C ASN A 89 8.74 -31.81 -12.30
N PHE A 90 7.95 -30.89 -11.75
CA PHE A 90 7.71 -30.77 -10.31
C PHE A 90 6.90 -31.92 -9.71
N LYS A 91 6.34 -32.85 -10.50
CA LYS A 91 5.59 -34.01 -9.97
C LYS A 91 6.50 -35.14 -9.48
N LYS A 92 7.81 -35.06 -9.71
CA LYS A 92 8.76 -36.06 -9.21
C LYS A 92 9.36 -35.59 -7.89
N SER A 93 9.41 -36.46 -6.89
CA SER A 93 10.17 -36.22 -5.66
C SER A 93 11.68 -36.13 -5.99
N PRO A 94 12.45 -35.18 -5.41
CA PRO A 94 12.09 -34.23 -4.35
C PRO A 94 11.60 -32.84 -4.84
N PHE A 95 11.39 -32.67 -6.16
CA PHE A 95 11.07 -31.36 -6.73
C PHE A 95 9.68 -30.85 -6.32
N TYR A 96 8.74 -31.75 -6.04
CA TYR A 96 7.40 -31.39 -5.57
C TYR A 96 7.47 -30.68 -4.22
N GLU A 97 8.15 -31.31 -3.26
CA GLU A 97 8.29 -30.87 -1.87
C GLU A 97 9.05 -29.54 -1.80
N VAL A 98 10.14 -29.42 -2.57
CA VAL A 98 10.92 -28.17 -2.67
C VAL A 98 10.06 -27.04 -3.25
N THR A 99 9.32 -27.30 -4.33
CA THR A 99 8.47 -26.28 -4.97
C THR A 99 7.30 -25.88 -4.06
N TYR A 100 6.73 -26.84 -3.33
CA TYR A 100 5.67 -26.61 -2.35
C TYR A 100 6.13 -25.67 -1.23
N LEU A 101 7.27 -25.97 -0.62
CA LEU A 101 7.86 -25.13 0.43
C LEU A 101 8.21 -23.74 -0.09
N TYR A 102 8.81 -23.66 -1.29
CA TYR A 102 9.13 -22.40 -1.93
C TYR A 102 7.90 -21.51 -2.11
N GLN A 103 6.77 -22.08 -2.56
CA GLN A 103 5.53 -21.32 -2.73
C GLN A 103 5.00 -20.78 -1.40
N ILE A 104 5.00 -21.59 -0.33
CA ILE A 104 4.55 -21.14 0.99
C ILE A 104 5.42 -20.00 1.53
N VAL A 105 6.75 -20.16 1.47
CA VAL A 105 7.69 -19.13 1.93
C VAL A 105 7.53 -17.84 1.12
N SER A 106 7.40 -17.95 -0.20
CA SER A 106 7.21 -16.80 -1.08
C SER A 106 5.92 -16.04 -0.78
N ILE A 107 4.80 -16.75 -0.59
CA ILE A 107 3.51 -16.14 -0.24
C ILE A 107 3.58 -15.51 1.14
N GLY A 108 4.21 -16.17 2.11
CA GLY A 108 4.43 -15.61 3.45
C GLY A 108 5.22 -14.31 3.42
N PHE A 109 6.32 -14.28 2.66
CA PHE A 109 7.11 -13.07 2.48
C PHE A 109 6.29 -11.93 1.84
N LEU A 110 5.53 -12.23 0.78
CA LEU A 110 4.68 -11.24 0.10
C LEU A 110 3.59 -10.69 1.02
N ALA A 111 2.96 -11.53 1.85
CA ALA A 111 1.96 -11.12 2.82
C ALA A 111 2.55 -10.17 3.88
N ILE A 112 3.74 -10.49 4.41
CA ILE A 112 4.47 -9.64 5.37
C ILE A 112 4.83 -8.30 4.74
N VAL A 113 5.39 -8.28 3.53
CA VAL A 113 5.74 -7.03 2.84
C VAL A 113 4.51 -6.16 2.62
N ASN A 114 3.40 -6.72 2.16
CA ASN A 114 2.16 -5.95 1.97
C ASN A 114 1.65 -5.38 3.30
N GLY A 115 1.59 -6.22 4.35
CA GLY A 115 1.14 -5.79 5.67
C GLY A 115 1.99 -4.66 6.26
N ASN A 116 3.32 -4.71 6.07
CA ASN A 116 4.23 -3.66 6.53
C ASN A 116 4.00 -2.32 5.82
N ILE A 117 3.74 -2.32 4.51
CA ILE A 117 3.46 -1.08 3.76
C ILE A 117 2.17 -0.43 4.27
N ASP A 118 1.11 -1.23 4.42
CA ASP A 118 -0.19 -0.73 4.90
C ASP A 118 -0.09 -0.24 6.36
N THR A 119 0.67 -0.95 7.20
CA THR A 119 0.92 -0.60 8.60
C THR A 119 1.79 0.66 8.75
N LEU A 120 2.74 0.89 7.85
CA LEU A 120 3.55 2.12 7.81
C LEU A 120 2.68 3.34 7.54
N VAL A 121 1.78 3.26 6.56
CA VAL A 121 0.83 4.35 6.25
C VAL A 121 -0.09 4.62 7.45
N ALA A 122 -0.59 3.57 8.10
CA ALA A 122 -1.39 3.71 9.31
C ALA A 122 -0.60 4.37 10.46
N ALA A 123 0.67 3.99 10.67
CA ALA A 123 1.55 4.63 11.65
C ALA A 123 1.72 6.12 11.38
N LEU A 124 1.99 6.52 10.13
CA LEU A 124 2.15 7.92 9.76
C LEU A 124 0.88 8.74 10.03
N ASN A 125 -0.30 8.19 9.73
CA ASN A 125 -1.57 8.85 10.01
C ASN A 125 -1.85 8.97 11.52
N MET A 126 -1.61 7.91 12.30
CA MET A 126 -1.76 7.96 13.76
C MET A 126 -0.78 8.96 14.37
N TYR A 127 0.45 9.00 13.87
CA TYR A 127 1.46 9.97 14.30
C TYR A 127 0.99 11.40 14.06
N THR A 128 0.47 11.71 12.87
CA THR A 128 -0.12 13.02 12.57
C THR A 128 -1.21 13.40 13.58
N GLY A 129 -2.10 12.47 13.94
CA GLY A 129 -3.12 12.69 14.98
C GLY A 129 -2.51 13.02 16.33
N THR A 130 -1.56 12.20 16.80
CA THR A 130 -0.87 12.43 18.07
C THR A 130 -0.09 13.75 18.10
N GLN A 131 0.44 14.22 16.97
CA GLN A 131 1.09 15.53 16.90
C GLN A 131 0.11 16.69 17.09
N PHE A 132 -1.15 16.55 16.65
CA PHE A 132 -2.20 17.52 16.97
C PHE A 132 -2.54 17.50 18.47
N ASP A 133 -2.55 16.33 19.12
CA ASP A 133 -2.77 16.24 20.57
C ASP A 133 -1.65 16.95 21.35
N ILE A 134 -0.38 16.72 20.96
CA ILE A 134 0.78 17.43 21.54
C ILE A 134 0.68 18.93 21.33
N LEU A 135 0.33 19.37 20.12
CA LEU A 135 0.14 20.79 19.82
C LEU A 135 -0.97 21.41 20.68
N CYS A 136 -2.07 20.69 20.90
CA CYS A 136 -3.16 21.15 21.76
C CYS A 136 -2.72 21.25 23.22
N ASP A 137 -1.90 20.33 23.71
CA ASP A 137 -1.29 20.39 25.04
C ASP A 137 -0.33 21.59 25.18
N ASP A 138 0.55 21.81 24.21
CA ASP A 138 1.45 22.98 24.16
C ASP A 138 0.65 24.31 24.16
N LEU A 139 -0.45 24.37 23.41
CA LEU A 139 -1.34 25.53 23.36
C LEU A 139 -2.09 25.78 24.69
N ARG A 140 -2.53 24.73 25.38
CA ARG A 140 -3.19 24.84 26.69
C ARG A 140 -2.22 25.30 27.78
N ASN A 141 -0.94 24.95 27.65
CA ASN A 141 0.12 25.28 28.61
C ASN A 141 1.00 26.47 28.16
N LEU A 142 0.44 27.40 27.36
CA LEU A 142 1.18 28.57 26.88
C LEU A 142 1.59 29.54 27.98
N GLN A 143 0.78 29.69 29.05
CA GLN A 143 1.05 30.64 30.12
C GLN A 143 2.09 30.12 31.12
N SER A 144 3.17 30.89 31.27
CA SER A 144 4.10 30.78 32.41
C SER A 144 3.78 31.85 33.46
N SER A 145 3.82 31.51 34.74
CA SER A 145 3.45 32.39 35.87
C SER A 145 4.41 33.56 36.19
N ASP A 146 5.37 33.91 35.32
CA ASP A 146 6.47 34.84 35.65
C ASP A 146 6.47 36.16 34.85
N ARG A 147 7.20 37.20 35.27
CA ARG A 147 7.17 38.55 34.62
C ARG A 147 7.90 38.66 33.27
N ASP A 148 8.86 37.78 32.99
CA ASP A 148 9.47 37.62 31.65
C ASP A 148 8.56 36.83 30.67
N ALA A 149 7.33 36.50 31.09
CA ALA A 149 6.41 35.66 30.34
C ALA A 149 5.97 36.22 28.99
N LEU A 150 5.90 37.54 28.75
CA LEU A 150 5.36 38.02 27.47
C LEU A 150 6.25 37.62 26.29
N THR A 151 7.56 37.75 26.44
CA THR A 151 8.54 37.38 25.39
C THR A 151 8.63 35.85 25.26
N ASP A 152 8.56 35.11 26.38
CA ASP A 152 8.55 33.65 26.38
C ASP A 152 7.26 33.07 25.77
N MET A 153 6.10 33.63 26.09
CA MET A 153 4.81 33.26 25.52
C MET A 153 4.77 33.49 24.01
N ASN A 154 5.25 34.64 23.54
CA ASN A 154 5.35 34.91 22.10
C ASN A 154 6.26 33.88 21.41
N LYS A 155 7.38 33.52 22.02
CA LYS A 155 8.30 32.50 21.49
C LYS A 155 7.66 31.11 21.44
N ARG A 156 6.94 30.70 22.49
CA ARG A 156 6.19 29.43 22.52
C ARG A 156 5.08 29.39 21.48
N LEU A 157 4.33 30.48 21.34
CA LEU A 157 3.27 30.60 20.34
C LEU A 157 3.82 30.47 18.91
N VAL A 158 4.95 31.14 18.62
CA VAL A 158 5.65 30.98 17.33
C VAL A 158 6.06 29.52 17.11
N ASN A 159 6.55 28.84 18.15
CA ASN A 159 6.89 27.41 18.05
C ASN A 159 5.65 26.54 17.75
N CYS A 160 4.50 26.81 18.38
CA CYS A 160 3.24 26.11 18.09
C CYS A 160 2.77 26.36 16.64
N ILE A 161 2.89 27.59 16.14
CA ILE A 161 2.55 27.93 14.74
C ILE A 161 3.46 27.17 13.76
N MET A 162 4.77 27.13 14.05
CA MET A 162 5.74 26.39 13.25
C MET A 162 5.45 24.89 13.27
N HIS A 163 5.16 24.32 14.44
CA HIS A 163 4.80 22.92 14.59
C HIS A 163 3.52 22.58 13.81
N HIS A 164 2.46 23.40 13.94
CA HIS A 164 1.23 23.24 13.18
C HIS A 164 1.48 23.23 11.66
N ARG A 165 2.28 24.18 11.15
CA ARG A 165 2.63 24.26 9.74
C ARG A 165 3.35 23.00 9.25
N GLU A 166 4.30 22.49 10.03
CA GLU A 166 5.04 21.28 9.68
C GLU A 166 4.13 20.04 9.75
N ILE A 167 3.24 19.92 10.75
CA ILE A 167 2.23 18.85 10.81
C ILE A 167 1.36 18.85 9.54
N LEU A 168 0.89 20.01 9.09
CA LEU A 168 0.10 20.14 7.87
C LEU A 168 0.89 19.73 6.63
N SER A 169 2.16 20.14 6.52
CA SER A 169 3.04 19.76 5.41
C SER A 169 3.22 18.23 5.32
N LEU A 170 3.47 17.58 6.47
CA LEU A 170 3.61 16.13 6.58
C LEU A 170 2.32 15.41 6.22
N SER A 171 1.19 15.86 6.77
CA SER A 171 -0.14 15.30 6.53
C SER A 171 -0.55 15.37 5.06
N TYR A 172 -0.36 16.54 4.43
CA TYR A 172 -0.66 16.75 3.02
C TYR A 172 0.22 15.86 2.14
N GLY A 173 1.53 15.81 2.39
CA GLY A 173 2.46 14.96 1.65
C GLY A 173 2.08 13.47 1.73
N ASN A 174 1.75 12.97 2.93
CA ASN A 174 1.33 11.58 3.13
C ASN A 174 0.00 11.27 2.42
N THR A 175 -0.99 12.14 2.58
CA THR A 175 -2.34 11.96 2.01
C THR A 175 -2.31 11.95 0.48
N VAL A 176 -1.61 12.91 -0.13
CA VAL A 176 -1.49 13.01 -1.59
C VAL A 176 -0.77 11.78 -2.16
N LEU A 177 0.28 11.29 -1.51
CA LEU A 177 0.98 10.08 -1.94
C LEU A 177 0.07 8.85 -1.93
N VAL A 178 -0.72 8.67 -0.86
CA VAL A 178 -1.63 7.53 -0.73
C VAL A 178 -2.79 7.62 -1.72
N GLN A 179 -3.37 8.81 -1.92
CA GLN A 179 -4.50 9.02 -2.84
C GLN A 179 -4.10 8.85 -4.30
N ILE A 180 -3.01 9.48 -4.74
CA ILE A 180 -2.57 9.36 -6.14
C ILE A 180 -2.19 7.91 -6.43
N PHE A 181 -1.53 7.21 -5.50
CA PHE A 181 -1.27 5.78 -5.65
C PHE A 181 -2.56 4.98 -5.90
N MET A 182 -3.62 5.23 -5.10
CA MET A 182 -4.89 4.52 -5.24
C MET A 182 -5.54 4.80 -6.62
N TYR A 183 -5.53 6.04 -7.10
CA TYR A 183 -6.10 6.37 -8.41
C TYR A 183 -5.30 5.81 -9.59
N CYS A 184 -3.97 5.94 -9.55
CA CYS A 184 -3.10 5.37 -10.59
C CYS A 184 -3.17 3.85 -10.62
N TRP A 185 -3.37 3.20 -9.47
CA TRP A 185 -3.62 1.77 -9.39
C TRP A 185 -4.89 1.37 -10.15
N PHE A 186 -6.03 1.98 -9.82
CA PHE A 186 -7.30 1.65 -10.48
C PHE A 186 -7.29 2.02 -11.97
N GLY A 187 -6.67 3.14 -12.33
CA GLY A 187 -6.48 3.54 -13.73
C GLY A 187 -5.67 2.50 -14.52
N ASN A 188 -4.56 2.03 -13.94
CA ASN A 188 -3.73 0.98 -14.54
C ASN A 188 -4.49 -0.37 -14.67
N GLU A 189 -5.27 -0.77 -13.67
CA GLU A 189 -6.09 -1.99 -13.75
C GLU A 189 -7.13 -1.92 -14.88
N VAL A 190 -7.78 -0.76 -15.04
CA VAL A 190 -8.72 -0.52 -16.13
C VAL A 190 -8.02 -0.58 -17.49
N GLU A 191 -6.85 0.03 -17.63
CA GLU A 191 -6.04 -0.03 -18.86
C GLU A 191 -5.64 -1.47 -19.21
N VAL A 192 -5.12 -2.24 -18.24
CA VAL A 192 -4.73 -3.64 -18.42
C VAL A 192 -5.93 -4.50 -18.82
N LYS A 193 -7.08 -4.35 -18.16
CA LYS A 193 -8.29 -5.11 -18.49
C LYS A 193 -8.87 -4.71 -19.84
N SER A 194 -8.86 -3.42 -20.18
CA SER A 194 -9.30 -2.93 -21.49
C SER A 194 -8.47 -3.54 -22.62
N ASN A 195 -7.15 -3.64 -22.45
CA ASN A 195 -6.27 -4.25 -23.45
C ASN A 195 -6.62 -5.73 -23.71
N LYS A 196 -7.03 -6.47 -22.68
CA LYS A 196 -7.40 -7.89 -22.80
C LYS A 196 -8.66 -8.15 -23.62
N VAL A 197 -9.53 -7.16 -23.81
CA VAL A 197 -10.79 -7.32 -24.56
C VAL A 197 -10.52 -7.68 -26.02
N SER A 198 -9.53 -7.04 -26.63
CA SER A 198 -9.14 -7.32 -28.02
C SER A 198 -8.62 -8.75 -28.20
N TYR A 199 -7.82 -9.23 -27.24
CA TYR A 199 -7.32 -10.62 -27.21
C TYR A 199 -8.44 -11.63 -26.99
N ALA A 200 -9.36 -11.38 -26.07
CA ALA A 200 -10.50 -12.27 -25.83
C ALA A 200 -11.43 -12.37 -27.05
N ALA A 201 -11.63 -11.25 -27.77
CA ALA A 201 -12.36 -11.26 -29.04
C ALA A 201 -11.65 -12.12 -30.10
N PHE A 202 -10.32 -12.05 -30.18
CA PHE A 202 -9.53 -12.88 -31.08
C PHE A 202 -9.55 -14.38 -30.70
N GLU A 203 -9.56 -14.72 -29.41
CA GLU A 203 -9.62 -16.10 -28.90
C GLU A 203 -11.00 -16.75 -29.03
N SER A 204 -12.05 -16.00 -29.38
CA SER A 204 -13.39 -16.55 -29.58
C SER A 204 -13.46 -17.50 -30.78
N ASP A 205 -14.50 -18.34 -30.86
CA ASP A 205 -14.75 -19.24 -32.00
C ASP A 205 -15.28 -18.48 -33.25
N TRP A 206 -14.65 -17.36 -33.60
CA TRP A 206 -15.07 -16.48 -34.69
C TRP A 206 -14.85 -17.08 -36.08
N THR A 207 -14.01 -18.11 -36.19
CA THR A 207 -13.66 -18.77 -37.46
C THR A 207 -14.83 -19.54 -38.06
N SER A 208 -15.71 -20.12 -37.23
CA SER A 208 -16.95 -20.81 -37.63
C SER A 208 -18.15 -19.87 -37.80
N ALA A 209 -18.01 -18.60 -37.42
CA ALA A 209 -19.08 -17.61 -37.49
C ALA A 209 -19.39 -17.13 -38.92
N SER A 210 -20.56 -16.50 -39.08
CA SER A 210 -20.99 -15.89 -40.34
C SER A 210 -20.10 -14.72 -40.77
N GLN A 211 -20.09 -14.39 -42.07
CA GLN A 211 -19.21 -13.35 -42.60
C GLN A 211 -19.51 -11.96 -42.03
N ASP A 212 -20.76 -11.69 -41.65
CA ASP A 212 -21.15 -10.44 -41.00
C ASP A 212 -20.60 -10.36 -39.57
N VAL A 213 -20.65 -11.46 -38.80
CA VAL A 213 -20.07 -11.53 -37.45
C VAL A 213 -18.56 -11.34 -37.51
N LYS A 214 -17.88 -11.97 -38.47
CA LYS A 214 -16.43 -11.83 -38.68
C LYS A 214 -16.02 -10.37 -38.96
N LYS A 215 -16.75 -9.68 -39.83
CA LYS A 215 -16.51 -8.25 -40.13
C LYS A 215 -16.74 -7.37 -38.90
N ASN A 216 -17.85 -7.57 -38.19
CA ASN A 216 -18.16 -6.80 -36.99
C ASN A 216 -17.13 -7.01 -35.87
N LEU A 217 -16.66 -8.25 -35.71
CA LEU A 217 -15.63 -8.59 -34.73
C LEU A 217 -14.28 -7.95 -35.07
N LEU A 218 -13.91 -7.90 -36.35
CA LEU A 218 -12.70 -7.19 -36.79
C LEU A 218 -12.75 -5.70 -36.43
N PHE A 219 -13.87 -5.03 -36.70
CA PHE A 219 -14.06 -3.63 -36.30
C PHE A 219 -14.01 -3.44 -34.78
N PHE A 220 -14.56 -4.40 -34.03
CA PHE A 220 -14.52 -4.38 -32.56
C PHE A 220 -13.09 -4.55 -32.03
N ILE A 221 -12.29 -5.46 -32.59
CA ILE A 221 -10.87 -5.66 -32.23
C ILE A 221 -10.07 -4.39 -32.50
N VAL A 222 -10.21 -3.80 -33.69
CA VAL A 222 -9.50 -2.55 -34.06
C VAL A 222 -9.85 -1.39 -33.13
N ARG A 223 -11.12 -1.29 -32.67
CA ARG A 223 -11.55 -0.27 -31.71
C ARG A 223 -11.00 -0.51 -30.30
N THR A 224 -10.98 -1.76 -29.86
CA THR A 224 -10.56 -2.15 -28.49
C THR A 224 -9.04 -2.20 -28.32
N GLN A 225 -8.26 -2.15 -29.40
CA GLN A 225 -6.81 -1.96 -29.36
C GLN A 225 -6.38 -0.56 -28.87
N LYS A 226 -7.30 0.41 -28.80
CA LYS A 226 -7.07 1.64 -28.04
C LYS A 226 -7.49 1.39 -26.58
N PRO A 227 -6.55 1.19 -25.63
CA PRO A 227 -6.91 0.97 -24.24
C PRO A 227 -7.71 2.15 -23.69
N LEU A 228 -8.68 1.84 -22.83
CA LEU A 228 -9.33 2.84 -22.00
C LEU A 228 -8.32 3.39 -21.00
N LYS A 229 -7.80 4.59 -21.28
CA LYS A 229 -6.92 5.34 -20.38
C LYS A 229 -7.73 6.41 -19.66
N ILE A 230 -7.84 6.30 -18.35
CA ILE A 230 -8.49 7.34 -17.53
C ILE A 230 -7.52 8.52 -17.45
N ALA A 231 -7.96 9.72 -17.81
CA ALA A 231 -7.15 10.93 -17.74
C ALA A 231 -7.65 11.87 -16.63
N ALA A 232 -6.74 12.41 -15.84
CA ALA A 232 -7.05 13.49 -14.92
C ALA A 232 -7.07 14.81 -15.70
N MET A 233 -8.24 15.45 -15.73
CA MET A 233 -8.48 16.73 -16.43
C MET A 233 -7.97 16.78 -17.88
N ASN A 234 -7.91 15.63 -18.56
CA ASN A 234 -7.38 15.52 -19.93
C ASN A 234 -5.92 15.97 -20.13
N MET A 235 -5.15 16.14 -19.04
CA MET A 235 -3.75 16.59 -19.10
C MET A 235 -2.75 15.46 -18.90
N PHE A 236 -3.03 14.52 -18.00
CA PHE A 236 -2.17 13.38 -17.71
C PHE A 236 -3.00 12.12 -17.45
N HIS A 237 -2.56 11.00 -18.00
CA HIS A 237 -3.21 9.71 -17.80
C HIS A 237 -2.95 9.22 -16.37
N LEU A 238 -3.98 8.71 -15.71
CA LEU A 238 -3.87 8.00 -14.43
C LEU A 238 -3.29 6.61 -14.69
N SER A 239 -2.01 6.58 -15.02
CA SER A 239 -1.22 5.38 -15.18
C SER A 239 -0.18 5.31 -14.07
N LEU A 240 0.31 4.10 -13.81
CA LEU A 240 1.39 3.95 -12.84
C LEU A 240 2.64 4.72 -13.32
N GLU A 241 2.94 4.71 -14.62
CA GLU A 241 4.06 5.44 -15.23
C GLU A 241 4.09 6.93 -14.87
N ASN A 242 2.92 7.59 -14.84
CA ASN A 242 2.82 9.02 -14.53
C ASN A 242 2.87 9.32 -13.02
N PHE A 243 2.63 8.33 -12.17
CA PHE A 243 2.83 8.49 -10.72
C PHE A 243 4.32 8.49 -10.35
N VAL A 244 5.16 7.83 -11.16
CA VAL A 244 6.51 7.45 -10.76
C VAL A 244 7.53 8.58 -10.87
#